data_AF-A0A7S4EK70-F1
#
_entry.id   AF-A0A7S4EK70-F1
#
_cell.length_a   1.000
_cell.length_b   1.000
_cell.length_c   1.000
_cell.angle_alpha   90.00
_cell.angle_beta   90.00
_cell.angle_gamma   90.00
#
_symmetry.space_group_name_H-M   'P 1'
#
loop_
_entity.id
_entity.type
_entity.pdbx_description
1 polymer ?
#
loop_
_entity_poly.entity_id
_entity_poly.type
_entity_poly.pdbx_seq_one_letter_code
_entity_poly.pdbx_strand_id
1 'polypeptide(L)'
;MDGETFILDPDFSVIFGCRSSLSLIGLATGMVGYWLMERKWDNEGTAALGKPGQTVNNETEDGSSALYINMHDPNIVVGQSVDYNGARDIVRVDTDDGDDKRYHPGQAATQNTESVLSAEAAQYYGSPEVFWAHISMAFSLPRMMLTGLGLWNLSFFLDPSIGGLRFYANTWNVSCFILSALFGPILAYPMRTVTLERDLEQKKKIMLAFVVCSIFFCIVAIADPMVNAPWYFNIFGILFILTSYPVFIASRKMGYTWFLEGKPKTTSNIMIQNMGPMLLILGVFLLWVGTNAVSMADLNQSYVPFWTTNTRGWFAFIAGMFLIVPGQLAMDLAFDQGSKPVVPGFKDTYVYKLNGDTFAALAQEHLSQFDLVWIARWLETPLLGSIGWFLMGICSFMPFGVKEPTFQKFLTMFICFAVPPVHYVLLTSAFWRSDAVEYEKWLSVYFGLMVALAIAIGISSKISFLLSLIGVALILSGQRKDFYDERKRGTLWLTASPPTMNPNPQVFGLGQPLYIIGWIMLCAAMSIPM
;
A
#
# COMPACT_ATOMS: atom_id res chain seq x y z
N MET A 1 -8.87 -22.45 40.24
CA MET A 1 -8.74 -21.26 39.39
C MET A 1 -10.02 -20.49 39.59
N ASP A 2 -10.02 -19.62 40.59
CA ASP A 2 -11.17 -18.81 40.93
C ASP A 2 -11.37 -17.78 39.82
N GLY A 3 -12.56 -17.81 39.23
CA GLY A 3 -12.94 -16.95 38.12
C GLY A 3 -13.12 -15.52 38.59
N GLU A 4 -12.04 -14.74 38.57
CA GLU A 4 -12.14 -13.29 38.59
C GLU A 4 -12.73 -12.85 37.24
N THR A 5 -14.03 -12.58 37.24
CA THR A 5 -14.69 -11.81 36.20
C THR A 5 -14.06 -10.42 36.18
N PHE A 6 -13.19 -10.17 35.19
CA PHE A 6 -12.72 -8.82 34.85
C PHE A 6 -13.93 -7.98 34.43
N ILE A 7 -14.46 -7.19 35.37
CA ILE A 7 -15.44 -6.16 35.07
C ILE A 7 -14.66 -5.03 34.39
N LEU A 8 -14.74 -4.97 33.06
CA LEU A 8 -14.30 -3.81 32.29
C LEU A 8 -15.16 -2.62 32.72
N ASP A 9 -14.52 -1.59 33.26
CA ASP A 9 -15.16 -0.35 33.67
C ASP A 9 -15.88 0.28 32.45
N PRO A 10 -17.19 0.61 32.53
CA PRO A 10 -17.93 1.22 31.43
C PRO A 10 -17.38 2.58 30.97
N ASP A 11 -16.57 3.24 31.81
CA ASP A 11 -15.81 4.44 31.48
C ASP A 11 -14.41 4.08 30.96
N PHE A 12 -14.35 3.22 29.96
CA PHE A 12 -13.10 2.93 29.26
C PHE A 12 -12.56 4.27 28.72
N SER A 13 -11.44 4.76 29.24
CA SER A 13 -10.75 5.94 28.69
C SER A 13 -9.52 5.43 27.95
N VAL A 14 -9.43 5.64 26.64
CA VAL A 14 -8.20 5.35 25.89
C VAL A 14 -7.17 6.41 26.28
N ILE A 15 -6.29 6.07 27.21
CA ILE A 15 -5.19 6.94 27.63
C ILE A 15 -3.91 6.42 27.00
N PHE A 16 -3.54 6.98 25.85
CA PHE A 16 -2.21 6.74 25.29
C PHE A 16 -1.16 7.37 26.19
N GLY A 17 -0.16 6.58 26.61
CA GLY A 17 1.03 7.12 27.26
C GLY A 17 1.78 8.10 26.35
N CYS A 18 2.65 8.95 26.92
CA CYS A 18 3.42 9.93 26.15
C CYS A 18 4.29 9.27 25.07
N ARG A 19 4.94 8.13 25.39
CA ARG A 19 5.69 7.31 24.43
C ARG A 19 4.83 6.87 23.25
N SER A 20 3.69 6.21 23.53
CA SER A 20 2.77 5.71 22.51
C SER A 20 2.18 6.81 21.62
N SER A 21 1.84 7.96 22.21
CA SER A 21 1.30 9.11 21.47
C SER A 21 2.35 9.70 20.54
N LEU A 22 3.56 9.95 21.05
CA LEU A 22 4.65 10.53 20.27
C LEU A 22 5.11 9.57 19.16
N SER A 23 5.19 8.27 19.47
CA SER A 23 5.54 7.23 18.49
C SER A 23 4.50 7.11 17.39
N LEU A 24 3.21 7.17 17.72
CA LEU A 24 2.12 7.15 16.73
C LEU A 24 2.16 8.37 15.82
N ILE A 25 2.30 9.57 16.39
CA ILE A 25 2.43 10.82 15.63
C ILE A 25 3.67 10.75 14.73
N GLY A 26 4.79 10.27 15.26
CA GLY A 26 6.04 10.11 14.52
C GLY A 26 5.89 9.16 13.34
N LEU A 27 5.40 7.94 13.56
CA LEU A 27 5.21 6.94 12.52
C LEU A 27 4.17 7.38 11.48
N ALA A 28 3.06 7.98 11.89
CA ALA A 28 2.06 8.51 10.97
C ALA A 28 2.62 9.63 10.10
N THR A 29 3.35 10.58 10.71
CA THR A 29 4.04 11.66 9.97
C THR A 29 5.09 11.09 9.02
N GLY A 30 5.83 10.07 9.49
CA GLY A 30 6.82 9.34 8.72
C GLY A 30 6.23 8.73 7.45
N MET A 31 5.13 7.99 7.62
CA MET A 31 4.39 7.32 6.57
C MET A 31 3.77 8.30 5.57
N VAL A 32 3.15 9.39 6.03
CA VAL A 32 2.62 10.45 5.14
C VAL A 32 3.76 11.08 4.34
N GLY A 33 4.89 11.37 4.97
CA GLY A 33 6.07 11.91 4.29
C GLY A 33 6.61 10.98 3.20
N TYR A 34 6.71 9.68 3.49
CA TYR A 34 7.06 8.66 2.51
C TYR A 34 6.06 8.61 1.35
N TRP A 35 4.76 8.56 1.68
CA TRP A 35 3.67 8.50 0.71
C TRP A 35 3.66 9.68 -0.26
N LEU A 36 3.84 10.91 0.26
CA LEU A 36 3.88 12.13 -0.54
C LEU A 36 5.11 12.17 -1.45
N MET A 37 6.28 11.76 -0.95
CA MET A 37 7.50 11.66 -1.76
C MET A 37 7.29 10.70 -2.94
N GLU A 38 6.73 9.52 -2.68
CA GLU A 38 6.55 8.50 -3.71
C GLU A 38 5.47 8.89 -4.73
N ARG A 39 4.39 9.53 -4.28
CA ARG A 39 3.38 10.12 -5.17
C ARG A 39 3.97 11.20 -6.06
N LYS A 40 4.81 12.07 -5.50
CA LYS A 40 5.52 13.11 -6.25
C LYS A 40 6.40 12.50 -7.32
N TRP A 41 7.17 11.48 -6.95
CA TRP A 41 8.03 10.75 -7.89
C TRP A 41 7.24 10.15 -9.04
N ASP A 42 6.13 9.46 -8.76
CA ASP A 42 5.31 8.84 -9.79
C ASP A 42 4.68 9.86 -10.73
N ASN A 43 4.26 11.03 -10.24
CA ASN A 43 3.57 12.01 -11.06
C ASN A 43 4.54 12.95 -11.78
N GLU A 44 5.39 13.64 -11.02
CA GLU A 44 6.33 14.62 -11.57
C GLU A 44 7.50 13.93 -12.29
N GLY A 45 7.95 12.76 -11.81
CA GLY A 45 9.02 12.00 -12.47
C GLY A 45 8.56 11.45 -13.82
N THR A 46 7.31 10.95 -13.89
CA THR A 46 6.71 10.54 -15.18
C THR A 46 6.51 11.74 -16.10
N ALA A 47 6.04 12.88 -15.57
CA ALA A 47 5.82 14.09 -16.37
C ALA A 47 7.13 14.67 -16.93
N ALA A 48 8.22 14.62 -16.16
CA ALA A 48 9.55 15.04 -16.62
C ALA A 48 10.09 14.18 -17.77
N LEU A 49 9.60 12.95 -17.93
CA LEU A 49 9.91 12.04 -19.03
C LEU A 49 8.87 12.08 -20.16
N GLY A 50 7.75 12.76 -19.96
CA GLY A 50 6.71 12.93 -20.97
C GLY A 50 7.08 14.01 -21.98
N LYS A 51 6.79 13.79 -23.26
CA LYS A 51 7.02 14.79 -24.32
C LYS A 51 6.21 16.06 -24.03
N PRO A 52 6.82 17.25 -24.00
CA PRO A 52 6.06 18.50 -23.99
C PRO A 52 5.31 18.63 -25.33
N GLY A 53 3.97 18.64 -25.30
CA GLY A 53 3.13 18.97 -26.46
C GLY A 53 2.39 17.82 -27.16
N GLN A 54 2.54 16.56 -26.75
CA GLN A 54 1.57 15.52 -27.16
C GLN A 54 0.36 15.55 -26.23
N THR A 55 -0.68 16.28 -26.62
CA THR A 55 -2.03 15.96 -26.19
C THR A 55 -2.26 14.48 -26.44
N VAL A 56 -2.51 13.75 -25.37
CA VAL A 56 -2.77 12.31 -25.34
C VAL A 56 -4.06 12.04 -26.12
N ASN A 57 -3.95 11.93 -27.45
CA ASN A 57 -5.00 11.34 -28.26
C ASN A 57 -4.79 9.82 -28.22
N ASN A 58 -5.73 9.15 -27.56
CA ASN A 58 -5.82 7.71 -27.38
C ASN A 58 -6.15 6.98 -28.69
N GLU A 59 -5.33 7.07 -29.73
CA GLU A 59 -5.52 6.20 -30.90
C GLU A 59 -4.21 5.60 -31.40
N THR A 60 -4.28 4.28 -31.57
CA THR A 60 -3.36 3.35 -32.25
C THR A 60 -2.03 3.04 -31.56
N GLU A 61 -1.94 1.76 -31.12
CA GLU A 61 -0.71 0.97 -31.17
C GLU A 61 -0.12 1.08 -32.58
N ASP A 62 0.75 2.06 -32.81
CA ASP A 62 1.68 2.00 -33.92
C ASP A 62 3.00 2.66 -33.51
N GLY A 63 4.04 1.84 -33.44
CA GLY A 63 5.45 2.22 -33.36
C GLY A 63 5.83 3.32 -32.36
N SER A 64 5.91 3.00 -31.06
CA SER A 64 6.59 3.91 -30.12
C SER A 64 8.11 3.88 -30.35
N SER A 65 8.61 4.77 -31.21
CA SER A 65 10.06 5.01 -31.34
C SER A 65 10.57 5.66 -30.05
N ALA A 66 11.15 4.86 -29.16
CA ALA A 66 11.72 5.34 -27.91
C ALA A 66 13.24 5.50 -28.05
N LEU A 67 13.73 6.72 -27.83
CA LEU A 67 15.15 7.08 -27.86
C LEU A 67 15.86 6.49 -26.62
N TYR A 68 17.02 5.87 -26.82
CA TYR A 68 17.85 5.32 -25.74
C TYR A 68 19.00 6.29 -25.42
N ILE A 69 19.01 6.82 -24.19
CA ILE A 69 20.12 7.64 -23.67
C ILE A 69 20.96 6.74 -22.78
N ASN A 70 22.25 6.61 -23.09
CA ASN A 70 23.20 5.92 -22.22
C ASN A 70 23.50 6.81 -21.02
N MET A 71 23.27 6.32 -19.79
CA MET A 71 23.30 7.14 -18.58
C MET A 71 24.64 7.13 -17.83
N HIS A 72 25.65 6.38 -18.31
CA HIS A 72 27.02 6.51 -17.79
C HIS A 72 27.85 7.57 -18.52
N ASP A 73 27.38 8.03 -19.69
CA ASP A 73 27.90 9.20 -20.39
C ASP A 73 26.73 9.89 -21.13
N PRO A 74 26.16 10.99 -20.60
CA PRO A 74 24.98 11.65 -21.16
C PRO A 74 25.22 12.27 -22.54
N ASN A 75 26.45 12.22 -23.07
CA ASN A 75 26.79 12.67 -24.41
C ASN A 75 26.67 11.56 -25.48
N ILE A 76 26.27 10.34 -25.12
CA ILE A 76 26.14 9.21 -26.04
C ILE A 76 24.67 8.78 -26.17
N VAL A 77 24.07 9.06 -27.34
CA VAL A 77 22.77 8.50 -27.75
C VAL A 77 23.04 7.12 -28.37
N VAL A 78 22.54 6.05 -27.75
CA VAL A 78 22.72 4.67 -28.26
C VAL A 78 21.49 4.29 -29.06
N GLY A 79 21.38 4.85 -30.27
CA GLY A 79 20.50 4.34 -31.32
C GLY A 79 18.98 4.51 -31.12
N GLN A 80 18.30 4.56 -32.25
CA GLN A 80 16.85 4.49 -32.38
C GLN A 80 16.53 3.05 -32.82
N SER A 81 15.91 2.23 -31.96
CA SER A 81 15.35 0.96 -32.42
C SER A 81 14.13 1.29 -33.28
N VAL A 82 14.26 1.05 -34.58
CA VAL A 82 13.15 0.87 -35.49
C VAL A 82 13.03 -0.64 -35.68
N ASP A 83 12.34 -1.32 -34.77
CA ASP A 83 12.10 -2.76 -34.95
C ASP A 83 11.00 -2.97 -35.99
N TYR A 84 11.40 -3.40 -37.17
CA TYR A 84 10.68 -4.46 -37.87
C TYR A 84 11.49 -5.75 -37.69
N ASN A 85 10.91 -6.68 -36.91
CA ASN A 85 11.34 -8.06 -36.70
C ASN A 85 12.53 -8.29 -35.75
N GLY A 86 12.17 -8.46 -34.47
CA GLY A 86 12.83 -9.27 -33.45
C GLY A 86 14.29 -9.68 -33.68
N ALA A 87 15.22 -8.93 -33.09
CA ALA A 87 16.52 -9.42 -32.68
C ALA A 87 17.01 -8.67 -31.44
N ARG A 88 17.49 -9.41 -30.44
CA ARG A 88 18.26 -8.87 -29.32
C ARG A 88 19.54 -8.25 -29.87
N ASP A 89 19.78 -6.96 -29.61
CA ASP A 89 21.13 -6.41 -29.66
C ASP A 89 21.34 -5.46 -28.47
N ILE A 90 21.92 -6.03 -27.40
CA ILE A 90 22.78 -5.28 -26.51
C ILE A 90 24.12 -5.26 -27.25
N VAL A 91 24.54 -4.09 -27.72
CA VAL A 91 25.87 -3.91 -28.31
C VAL A 91 26.92 -4.28 -27.24
N ARG A 92 27.40 -5.53 -27.29
CA ARG A 92 28.72 -5.89 -26.77
C ARG A 92 29.70 -5.32 -27.78
N VAL A 93 30.45 -4.30 -27.36
CA VAL A 93 31.68 -3.96 -28.04
C VAL A 93 32.64 -5.10 -27.71
N ASP A 94 32.81 -6.01 -28.67
CA ASP A 94 33.86 -7.03 -28.64
C ASP A 94 35.18 -6.28 -28.86
N THR A 95 35.90 -6.01 -27.77
CA THR A 95 37.31 -5.63 -27.89
C THR A 95 38.09 -6.93 -27.92
N ASP A 96 38.36 -7.40 -29.14
CA ASP A 96 39.40 -8.39 -29.43
C ASP A 96 40.73 -7.81 -28.92
N ASP A 97 41.08 -8.08 -27.67
CA ASP A 97 42.46 -7.99 -27.18
C ASP A 97 42.60 -8.85 -25.91
N GLY A 98 43.65 -9.66 -25.94
CA GLY A 98 43.85 -10.84 -25.11
C GLY A 98 43.83 -10.65 -23.61
N ASP A 99 43.71 -11.82 -22.98
CA ASP A 99 43.80 -12.14 -21.56
C ASP A 99 44.28 -10.99 -20.65
N ASP A 100 43.39 -10.65 -19.72
CA ASP A 100 43.58 -9.79 -18.55
C ASP A 100 43.24 -8.30 -18.77
N LYS A 101 41.99 -7.92 -18.45
CA LYS A 101 41.62 -6.53 -18.11
C LYS A 101 40.25 -6.40 -17.43
N ARG A 102 40.26 -5.81 -16.23
CA ARG A 102 39.10 -5.22 -15.57
C ARG A 102 38.55 -4.09 -16.44
N TYR A 103 37.22 -4.04 -16.55
CA TYR A 103 36.47 -2.98 -17.22
C TYR A 103 36.76 -1.62 -16.55
N HIS A 104 37.44 -0.73 -17.26
CA HIS A 104 37.65 0.67 -16.86
C HIS A 104 36.91 1.59 -17.85
N PRO A 105 35.68 2.04 -17.51
CA PRO A 105 34.83 2.79 -18.44
C PRO A 105 35.33 4.21 -18.77
N GLY A 106 36.41 4.68 -18.14
CA GLY A 106 36.83 6.09 -18.20
C GLY A 106 37.78 6.49 -19.34
N GLN A 107 38.44 5.56 -20.03
CA GLN A 107 39.56 5.90 -20.94
C GLN A 107 39.33 5.61 -22.43
N ALA A 108 38.39 4.73 -22.80
CA ALA A 108 38.09 4.43 -24.21
C ALA A 108 37.02 5.35 -24.83
N ALA A 109 36.15 5.97 -24.01
CA ALA A 109 35.07 6.83 -24.49
C ALA A 109 35.50 8.29 -24.72
N THR A 110 36.57 8.75 -24.07
CA THR A 110 36.95 10.18 -24.03
C THR A 110 37.66 10.69 -25.29
N GLN A 111 38.08 9.83 -26.22
CA GLN A 111 38.85 10.26 -27.39
C GLN A 111 38.02 10.53 -28.66
N ASN A 112 36.71 10.23 -28.70
CA ASN A 112 35.93 10.31 -29.96
C ASN A 112 34.50 10.92 -29.87
N THR A 113 34.08 11.53 -28.76
CA THR A 113 32.67 11.94 -28.56
C THR A 113 32.45 13.42 -28.18
N GLU A 114 33.26 14.34 -28.69
CA GLU A 114 33.07 15.78 -28.40
C GLU A 114 31.93 16.48 -29.19
N SER A 115 31.14 15.80 -30.04
CA SER A 115 30.23 16.57 -30.93
C SER A 115 28.92 15.94 -31.38
N VAL A 116 28.28 15.04 -30.62
CA VAL A 116 26.93 14.55 -30.99
C VAL A 116 25.93 14.60 -29.84
N LEU A 117 25.62 15.82 -29.39
CA LEU A 117 24.27 16.10 -28.91
C LEU A 117 23.36 16.06 -30.14
N SER A 118 22.41 15.12 -30.20
CA SER A 118 21.34 15.25 -31.19
C SER A 118 20.60 16.55 -30.85
N ALA A 119 20.63 17.50 -31.79
CA ALA A 119 19.99 18.81 -31.63
C ALA A 119 18.49 18.67 -31.29
N GLU A 120 17.89 17.55 -31.71
CA GLU A 120 16.52 17.15 -31.37
C GLU A 120 16.37 16.85 -29.87
N ALA A 121 17.20 15.99 -29.26
CA ALA A 121 17.07 15.67 -27.83
C ALA A 121 17.25 16.91 -26.93
N ALA A 122 18.18 17.80 -27.30
CA ALA A 122 18.39 19.08 -26.62
C ALA A 122 17.24 20.09 -26.84
N GLN A 123 16.58 20.06 -28.00
CA GLN A 123 15.36 20.84 -28.25
C GLN A 123 14.17 20.38 -27.39
N TYR A 124 14.08 19.09 -27.05
CA TYR A 124 12.92 18.54 -26.36
C TYR A 124 13.03 18.51 -24.83
N TYR A 125 14.22 18.27 -24.27
CA TYR A 125 14.42 18.13 -22.82
C TYR A 125 15.28 19.23 -22.20
N GLY A 126 15.80 20.17 -23.00
CA GLY A 126 16.77 21.18 -22.58
C GLY A 126 18.18 20.60 -22.48
N SER A 127 19.09 21.30 -21.78
CA SER A 127 20.40 20.74 -21.46
C SER A 127 20.26 19.55 -20.49
N PRO A 128 21.18 18.57 -20.50
CA PRO A 128 21.18 17.46 -19.55
C PRO A 128 21.04 17.91 -18.09
N GLU A 129 21.62 19.07 -17.75
CA GLU A 129 21.54 19.69 -16.43
C GLU A 129 20.11 20.07 -16.03
N VAL A 130 19.33 20.63 -16.96
CA VAL A 130 17.92 21.01 -16.73
C VAL A 130 17.06 19.78 -16.54
N PHE A 131 17.28 18.73 -17.33
CA PHE A 131 16.61 17.45 -17.16
C PHE A 131 16.90 16.83 -15.78
N TRP A 132 18.17 16.78 -15.37
CA TRP A 132 18.57 16.29 -14.05
C TRP A 132 18.01 17.14 -12.91
N ALA A 133 17.91 18.45 -13.09
CA ALA A 133 17.25 19.33 -12.13
C ALA A 133 15.77 18.95 -11.97
N HIS A 134 15.02 18.74 -13.05
CA HIS A 134 13.61 18.34 -12.98
C HIS A 134 13.42 16.96 -12.32
N ILE A 135 14.20 15.95 -12.73
CA ILE A 135 14.11 14.60 -12.18
C ILE A 135 14.50 14.57 -10.69
N SER A 136 15.54 15.30 -10.29
CA SER A 136 15.96 15.38 -8.89
C SER A 136 15.00 16.18 -8.02
N MET A 137 14.26 17.15 -8.59
CA MET A 137 13.16 17.85 -7.91
C MET A 137 11.93 16.94 -7.74
N ALA A 138 11.63 16.09 -8.74
CA ALA A 138 10.54 15.12 -8.67
C ALA A 138 10.78 14.08 -7.55
N PHE A 139 12.02 13.60 -7.39
CA PHE A 139 12.42 12.77 -6.25
C PHE A 139 13.08 13.60 -5.15
N SER A 140 12.30 14.48 -4.52
CA SER A 140 12.80 15.36 -3.45
C SER A 140 13.13 14.61 -2.16
N LEU A 141 14.06 15.15 -1.37
CA LEU A 141 14.37 14.63 -0.04
C LEU A 141 13.11 14.58 0.84
N PRO A 142 12.76 13.42 1.45
CA PRO A 142 11.53 13.26 2.22
C PRO A 142 11.64 13.85 3.63
N ARG A 143 11.65 15.18 3.74
CA ARG A 143 11.83 15.90 5.01
C ARG A 143 10.79 15.50 6.06
N MET A 144 9.52 15.39 5.68
CA MET A 144 8.45 14.99 6.58
C MET A 144 8.65 13.54 7.09
N MET A 145 9.16 12.64 6.24
CA MET A 145 9.50 11.28 6.66
C MET A 145 10.59 11.29 7.73
N LEU A 146 11.65 12.07 7.51
CA LEU A 146 12.75 12.25 8.45
C LEU A 146 12.27 12.84 9.78
N THR A 147 11.40 13.86 9.74
CA THR A 147 10.80 14.45 10.95
C THR A 147 9.97 13.42 11.71
N GLY A 148 9.11 12.67 11.02
CA GLY A 148 8.29 11.64 11.64
C GLY A 148 9.10 10.53 12.29
N LEU A 149 10.09 9.98 11.58
CA LEU A 149 11.00 8.99 12.13
C LEU A 149 11.83 9.56 13.29
N GLY A 150 12.21 10.84 13.24
CA GLY A 150 12.86 11.53 14.36
C GLY A 150 11.98 11.58 15.62
N LEU A 151 10.70 11.92 15.48
CA LEU A 151 9.74 11.90 16.60
C LEU A 151 9.54 10.47 17.15
N TRP A 152 9.43 9.48 16.26
CA TRP A 152 9.35 8.08 16.67
C TRP A 152 10.61 7.65 17.44
N ASN A 153 11.80 8.03 16.98
CA ASN A 153 13.06 7.73 17.66
C ASN A 153 13.09 8.34 19.07
N LEU A 154 12.71 9.61 19.20
CA LEU A 154 12.67 10.30 20.49
C LEU A 154 11.72 9.63 21.48
N SER A 155 10.68 8.95 20.99
CA SER A 155 9.73 8.24 21.84
C SER A 155 10.37 7.10 22.65
N PHE A 156 11.47 6.49 22.19
CA PHE A 156 12.15 5.41 22.92
C PHE A 156 12.75 5.87 24.25
N PHE A 157 13.02 7.16 24.41
CA PHE A 157 13.50 7.71 25.68
C PHE A 157 12.39 8.00 26.69
N LEU A 158 11.13 7.86 26.29
CA LEU A 158 9.99 8.06 27.17
C LEU A 158 9.60 6.74 27.84
N ASP A 159 9.18 6.86 29.09
CA ASP A 159 8.62 5.75 29.85
C ASP A 159 7.39 5.18 29.10
N PRO A 160 7.34 3.86 28.83
CA PRO A 160 6.20 3.26 28.14
C PRO A 160 4.93 3.19 28.99
N SER A 161 5.01 3.44 30.31
CA SER A 161 3.87 3.43 31.23
C SER A 161 2.88 4.60 31.03
N ILE A 162 1.64 4.37 31.47
CA ILE A 162 0.50 5.29 31.31
C ILE A 162 0.72 6.49 32.23
N GLY A 163 1.12 7.63 31.65
CA GLY A 163 1.37 8.89 32.38
C GLY A 163 2.84 9.18 32.71
N GLY A 164 3.77 8.32 32.26
CA GLY A 164 5.20 8.57 32.42
C GLY A 164 5.73 9.64 31.47
N LEU A 165 5.96 10.86 31.97
CA LEU A 165 6.81 11.88 31.32
C LEU A 165 8.30 11.71 31.68
N ARG A 166 8.63 10.62 32.37
CA ARG A 166 9.98 10.35 32.85
C ARG A 166 10.85 9.91 31.70
N PHE A 167 12.04 10.47 31.63
CA PHE A 167 13.08 10.01 30.74
C PHE A 167 13.60 8.67 31.25
N TYR A 168 13.55 7.64 30.39
CA TYR A 168 13.96 6.30 30.73
C TYR A 168 14.83 5.71 29.62
N ALA A 169 16.14 5.76 29.84
CA ALA A 169 17.16 5.24 28.93
C ALA A 169 17.77 3.95 29.48
N ASN A 170 17.13 2.81 29.22
CA ASN A 170 17.76 1.51 29.39
C ASN A 170 18.56 1.13 28.13
N THR A 171 19.40 0.10 28.24
CA THR A 171 20.24 -0.38 27.12
C THR A 171 19.39 -0.71 25.89
N TRP A 172 18.23 -1.33 26.07
CA TRP A 172 17.35 -1.75 24.97
C TRP A 172 16.71 -0.57 24.21
N ASN A 173 16.20 0.44 24.92
CA ASN A 173 15.65 1.67 24.37
C ASN A 173 16.74 2.48 23.65
N VAL A 174 17.95 2.56 24.22
CA VAL A 174 19.08 3.23 23.56
C VAL A 174 19.48 2.49 22.29
N SER A 175 19.52 1.15 22.30
CA SER A 175 19.76 0.34 21.11
C SER A 175 18.65 0.51 20.07
N CYS A 176 17.38 0.52 20.48
CA CYS A 176 16.24 0.80 19.59
C CYS A 176 16.40 2.17 18.95
N PHE A 177 16.68 3.21 19.74
CA PHE A 177 16.92 4.58 19.27
C PHE A 177 18.04 4.64 18.23
N ILE A 178 19.19 4.02 18.49
CA ILE A 178 20.33 4.01 17.56
C ILE A 178 19.94 3.34 16.24
N LEU A 179 19.30 2.17 16.31
CA LEU A 179 18.91 1.40 15.12
C LEU A 179 17.83 2.12 14.31
N SER A 180 16.80 2.66 14.97
CA SER A 180 15.71 3.37 14.30
C SER A 180 16.15 4.74 13.77
N ALA A 181 17.17 5.36 14.35
CA ALA A 181 17.84 6.54 13.81
C ALA A 181 18.56 6.30 12.48
N LEU A 182 18.88 5.05 12.13
CA LEU A 182 19.49 4.72 10.84
C LEU A 182 18.45 4.62 9.71
N PHE A 183 17.20 4.25 10.00
CA PHE A 183 16.19 4.03 8.95
C PHE A 183 15.92 5.28 8.11
N GLY A 184 15.74 6.43 8.76
CA GLY A 184 15.46 7.69 8.08
C GLY A 184 16.56 8.09 7.11
N PRO A 185 17.83 8.24 7.56
CA PRO A 185 18.95 8.56 6.71
C PRO A 185 19.17 7.56 5.57
N ILE A 186 19.06 6.25 5.83
CA ILE A 186 19.21 5.20 4.80
C ILE A 186 18.16 5.34 3.69
N LEU A 187 16.89 5.57 4.06
CA LEU A 187 15.80 5.71 3.09
C LEU A 187 15.81 7.07 2.39
N ALA A 188 16.31 8.13 3.03
CA ALA A 188 16.25 9.49 2.48
C ALA A 188 17.44 9.85 1.57
N TYR A 189 18.65 9.38 1.89
CA TYR A 189 19.87 9.81 1.19
C TYR A 189 20.39 8.75 0.21
N PRO A 190 20.97 7.61 0.64
CA PRO A 190 21.58 6.67 -0.29
C PRO A 190 20.53 6.02 -1.19
N MET A 191 19.33 5.70 -0.68
CA MET A 191 18.24 5.21 -1.52
C MET A 191 17.80 6.22 -2.58
N ARG A 192 17.80 7.53 -2.24
CA ARG A 192 17.49 8.60 -3.20
C ARG A 192 18.51 8.67 -4.30
N THR A 193 19.78 8.79 -3.94
CA THR A 193 20.90 8.88 -4.89
C THR A 193 20.88 7.70 -5.85
N VAL A 194 20.79 6.49 -5.30
CA VAL A 194 20.78 5.27 -6.11
C VAL A 194 19.53 5.13 -6.99
N THR A 195 18.38 5.63 -6.55
CA THR A 195 17.17 5.65 -7.39
C THR A 195 17.35 6.58 -8.59
N LEU A 196 18.00 7.73 -8.39
CA LEU A 196 18.28 8.69 -9.45
C LEU A 196 19.37 8.20 -10.41
N GLU A 197 20.44 7.60 -9.88
CA GLU A 197 21.56 7.03 -10.63
C GLU A 197 21.23 5.68 -11.28
N ARG A 198 20.12 5.05 -10.88
CA ARG A 198 19.67 3.73 -11.35
C ARG A 198 20.65 2.58 -11.05
N ASP A 199 21.51 2.73 -10.04
CA ASP A 199 22.45 1.67 -9.65
C ASP A 199 21.73 0.52 -8.90
N LEU A 200 21.37 -0.51 -9.66
CA LEU A 200 20.68 -1.69 -9.14
C LEU A 200 21.52 -2.48 -8.13
N GLU A 201 22.85 -2.50 -8.26
CA GLU A 201 23.72 -3.27 -7.37
C GLU A 201 23.84 -2.56 -6.01
N GLN A 202 24.09 -1.25 -6.03
CA GLN A 202 24.13 -0.45 -4.81
C GLN A 202 22.75 -0.43 -4.13
N LYS A 203 21.66 -0.42 -4.90
CA LYS A 203 20.30 -0.49 -4.35
C LYS A 203 20.08 -1.78 -3.57
N LYS A 204 20.51 -2.92 -4.13
CA LYS A 204 20.44 -4.22 -3.45
C LYS A 204 21.22 -4.21 -2.14
N LYS A 205 22.42 -3.62 -2.12
CA LYS A 205 23.24 -3.49 -0.90
C LYS A 205 22.56 -2.63 0.15
N ILE A 206 22.00 -1.48 -0.23
CA ILE A 206 21.26 -0.59 0.67
C ILE A 206 20.01 -1.28 1.23
N MET A 207 19.24 -1.96 0.37
CA MET A 207 18.05 -2.69 0.80
C MET A 207 18.38 -3.86 1.72
N LEU A 208 19.46 -4.58 1.45
CA LEU A 208 19.94 -5.63 2.35
C LEU A 208 20.35 -5.05 3.71
N ALA A 209 21.06 -3.92 3.73
CA ALA A 209 21.40 -3.23 4.97
C ALA A 209 20.15 -2.78 5.74
N PHE A 210 19.13 -2.27 5.04
CA PHE A 210 17.85 -1.91 5.64
C PHE A 210 17.12 -3.11 6.24
N VAL A 211 17.08 -4.26 5.55
CA VAL A 211 16.51 -5.53 6.04
C VAL A 211 17.24 -6.00 7.29
N VAL A 212 18.58 -6.06 7.25
CA VAL A 212 19.42 -6.48 8.38
C VAL A 212 19.19 -5.55 9.59
N CYS A 213 19.21 -4.24 9.36
CA CYS A 213 18.94 -3.25 10.42
C CYS A 213 17.53 -3.41 11.01
N SER A 214 16.53 -3.72 10.18
CA SER A 214 15.15 -4.00 10.63
C SER A 214 15.08 -5.26 11.50
N ILE A 215 15.77 -6.34 11.10
CA ILE A 215 15.82 -7.58 11.90
C ILE A 215 16.49 -7.33 13.24
N PHE A 216 17.62 -6.63 13.28
CA PHE A 216 18.28 -6.28 14.54
C PHE A 216 17.40 -5.40 15.42
N PHE A 217 16.73 -4.41 14.84
CA PHE A 217 15.77 -3.58 15.55
C PHE A 217 14.65 -4.43 16.17
N CYS A 218 14.12 -5.41 15.43
CA CYS A 218 13.12 -6.35 15.93
C CYS A 218 13.62 -7.11 17.16
N ILE A 219 14.84 -7.66 17.09
CA ILE A 219 15.42 -8.47 18.16
C ILE A 219 15.60 -7.63 19.43
N VAL A 220 16.12 -6.40 19.28
CA VAL A 220 16.31 -5.47 20.40
C VAL A 220 14.97 -5.05 21.00
N ALA A 221 13.98 -4.74 20.17
CA ALA A 221 12.64 -4.35 20.63
C ALA A 221 11.93 -5.49 21.38
N ILE A 222 12.09 -6.75 20.94
CA ILE A 222 11.55 -7.93 21.63
C ILE A 222 12.26 -8.19 22.96
N ALA A 223 13.55 -7.88 23.05
CA ALA A 223 14.35 -8.11 24.25
C ALA A 223 14.15 -7.03 25.34
N ASP A 224 13.42 -5.95 25.05
CA ASP A 224 13.13 -4.90 26.03
C ASP A 224 12.19 -5.44 27.13
N PRO A 225 12.68 -5.60 28.38
CA PRO A 225 11.87 -6.16 29.47
C PRO A 225 10.71 -5.27 29.89
N MET A 226 10.70 -3.99 29.48
CA MET A 226 9.59 -3.06 29.75
C MET A 226 8.45 -3.18 28.75
N VAL A 227 8.68 -3.83 27.60
CA VAL A 227 7.71 -3.99 26.53
C VAL A 227 7.45 -5.49 26.41
N ASN A 228 6.50 -6.01 27.19
CA ASN A 228 6.09 -7.41 27.12
C ASN A 228 4.98 -7.61 26.06
N ALA A 229 5.04 -6.82 24.99
CA ALA A 229 4.20 -7.03 23.81
C ALA A 229 4.55 -8.39 23.19
N PRO A 230 3.58 -9.12 22.63
CA PRO A 230 3.92 -10.37 21.98
C PRO A 230 4.88 -10.16 20.82
N TRP A 231 5.97 -10.94 20.81
CA TRP A 231 7.05 -10.86 19.83
C TRP A 231 6.56 -10.86 18.37
N TYR A 232 5.42 -11.52 18.12
CA TYR A 232 4.85 -11.63 16.78
C TYR A 232 4.43 -10.28 16.19
N PHE A 233 4.15 -9.25 16.98
CA PHE A 233 3.85 -7.90 16.45
C PHE A 233 5.05 -7.21 15.83
N ASN A 234 6.20 -7.28 16.49
CA ASN A 234 7.44 -6.74 15.94
C ASN A 234 7.84 -7.53 14.68
N ILE A 235 7.74 -8.87 14.72
CA ILE A 235 8.11 -9.72 13.58
C ILE A 235 7.16 -9.50 12.39
N PHE A 236 5.84 -9.63 12.57
CA PHE A 236 4.89 -9.42 11.47
C PHE A 236 4.86 -7.98 11.00
N GLY A 237 5.03 -7.01 11.89
CA GLY A 237 5.12 -5.60 11.53
C GLY A 237 6.24 -5.31 10.55
N ILE A 238 7.46 -5.76 10.87
CA ILE A 238 8.62 -5.61 10.00
C ILE A 238 8.47 -6.43 8.72
N LEU A 239 8.00 -7.67 8.80
CA LEU A 239 7.77 -8.48 7.60
C LEU A 239 6.78 -7.81 6.64
N PHE A 240 5.69 -7.23 7.13
CA PHE A 240 4.72 -6.52 6.31
C PHE A 240 5.29 -5.22 5.72
N ILE A 241 6.07 -4.46 6.49
CA ILE A 241 6.77 -3.28 5.96
C ILE A 241 7.74 -3.70 4.84
N LEU A 242 8.57 -4.72 5.07
CA LEU A 242 9.54 -5.19 4.08
C LEU A 242 8.89 -5.78 2.82
N THR A 243 7.78 -6.51 2.96
CA THR A 243 7.04 -7.09 1.83
C THR A 243 6.21 -6.05 1.08
N SER A 244 5.85 -4.92 1.70
CA SER A 244 5.17 -3.82 1.01
C SER A 244 6.02 -3.20 -0.12
N TYR A 245 7.33 -3.07 0.09
CA TYR A 245 8.25 -2.43 -0.85
C TYR A 245 8.32 -3.08 -2.24
N PRO A 246 8.55 -4.40 -2.39
CA PRO A 246 8.54 -5.04 -3.72
C PRO A 246 7.18 -4.93 -4.41
N VAL A 247 6.07 -5.00 -3.65
CA VAL A 247 4.72 -4.81 -4.20
C VAL A 247 4.55 -3.41 -4.78
N PHE A 248 5.00 -2.37 -4.08
CA PHE A 248 4.97 -0.99 -4.58
C PHE A 248 5.82 -0.81 -5.84
N ILE A 249 7.05 -1.33 -5.86
CA ILE A 249 7.94 -1.19 -7.03
C ILE A 249 7.34 -1.85 -8.27
N ALA A 250 6.73 -3.02 -8.13
CA ALA A 250 6.14 -3.74 -9.25
C ALA A 250 4.89 -3.03 -9.82
N SER A 251 4.17 -2.32 -8.94
CA SER A 251 2.84 -1.80 -9.22
C SER A 251 2.84 -0.38 -9.83
N ARG A 252 3.87 0.41 -9.55
CA ARG A 252 3.91 1.87 -9.81
C ARG A 252 4.46 2.28 -11.18
N LYS A 253 4.30 3.57 -11.52
CA LYS A 253 4.82 4.21 -12.74
C LYS A 253 6.34 4.24 -12.77
N MET A 254 6.94 4.83 -11.74
CA MET A 254 8.39 5.00 -11.63
C MET A 254 8.99 3.89 -10.76
N GLY A 255 8.72 2.64 -11.18
CA GLY A 255 9.02 1.42 -10.44
C GLY A 255 10.17 0.63 -11.05
N TYR A 256 9.97 -0.67 -11.25
CA TYR A 256 11.01 -1.56 -11.79
C TYR A 256 11.47 -1.15 -13.21
N THR A 257 10.54 -0.67 -14.04
CA THR A 257 10.83 -0.19 -15.40
C THR A 257 11.76 1.03 -15.40
N TRP A 258 11.68 1.91 -14.39
CA TRP A 258 12.63 2.99 -14.24
C TRP A 258 14.05 2.46 -14.02
N PHE A 259 14.22 1.44 -13.17
CA PHE A 259 15.54 0.86 -12.92
C PHE A 259 16.09 0.14 -14.15
N LEU A 260 15.30 -0.74 -14.78
CA LEU A 260 15.77 -1.52 -15.92
C LEU A 260 15.87 -0.73 -17.23
N GLU A 261 14.82 0.01 -17.55
CA GLU A 261 14.62 0.60 -18.88
C GLU A 261 14.77 2.12 -18.89
N GLY A 262 14.77 2.77 -17.73
CA GLY A 262 14.85 4.23 -17.62
C GLY A 262 13.56 4.92 -18.07
N LYS A 263 12.44 4.18 -18.13
CA LYS A 263 11.16 4.65 -18.66
C LYS A 263 10.02 4.41 -17.65
N PRO A 264 9.03 5.31 -17.58
CA PRO A 264 7.85 5.09 -16.77
C PRO A 264 7.01 3.96 -17.35
N LYS A 265 6.34 3.20 -16.48
CA LYS A 265 5.37 2.18 -16.89
C LYS A 265 4.17 2.83 -17.58
N THR A 266 3.68 2.24 -18.68
CA THR A 266 2.47 2.70 -19.37
C THR A 266 1.25 2.57 -18.45
N THR A 267 0.24 3.42 -18.66
CA THR A 267 -0.98 3.43 -17.86
C THR A 267 -1.77 2.12 -17.90
N SER A 268 -1.66 1.37 -19.00
CA SER A 268 -2.23 0.03 -19.13
C SER A 268 -1.64 -0.96 -18.14
N ASN A 269 -0.36 -0.84 -17.80
CA ASN A 269 0.38 -1.85 -17.04
C ASN A 269 0.53 -1.50 -15.55
N ILE A 270 0.04 -0.33 -15.10
CA ILE A 270 0.05 0.07 -13.68
C ILE A 270 -0.98 -0.77 -12.90
N MET A 271 -0.61 -1.17 -11.67
CA MET A 271 -1.48 -1.92 -10.76
C MET A 271 -1.84 -1.07 -9.54
N ILE A 272 -3.00 -0.43 -9.56
CA ILE A 272 -3.41 0.48 -8.46
C ILE A 272 -3.90 -0.31 -7.27
N GLN A 273 -4.74 -1.31 -7.52
CA GLN A 273 -5.32 -2.19 -6.51
C GLN A 273 -4.32 -3.26 -6.11
N ASN A 274 -3.35 -2.89 -5.27
CA ASN A 274 -2.32 -3.81 -4.80
C ASN A 274 -2.30 -3.86 -3.27
N MET A 275 -1.67 -4.90 -2.72
CA MET A 275 -1.61 -5.11 -1.26
C MET A 275 -0.56 -4.24 -0.56
N GLY A 276 0.25 -3.48 -1.31
CA GLY A 276 1.37 -2.68 -0.77
C GLY A 276 0.94 -1.72 0.33
N PRO A 277 -0.08 -0.87 0.12
CA PRO A 277 -0.59 0.05 1.13
C PRO A 277 -1.12 -0.64 2.38
N MET A 278 -1.82 -1.75 2.20
CA MET A 278 -2.32 -2.56 3.31
C MET A 278 -1.14 -3.10 4.13
N LEU A 279 -0.17 -3.73 3.49
CA LEU A 279 1.02 -4.27 4.15
C LEU A 279 1.82 -3.17 4.86
N LEU A 280 1.98 -2.00 4.24
CA LEU A 280 2.71 -0.89 4.86
C LEU A 280 1.99 -0.34 6.10
N ILE A 281 0.72 0.06 5.96
CA ILE A 281 -0.05 0.68 7.04
C ILE A 281 -0.25 -0.32 8.18
N LEU A 282 -0.64 -1.55 7.85
CA LEU A 282 -0.81 -2.60 8.83
C LEU A 282 0.52 -2.92 9.49
N GLY A 283 1.61 -3.06 8.72
CA GLY A 283 2.94 -3.36 9.25
C GLY A 283 3.46 -2.28 10.21
N VAL A 284 3.33 -0.99 9.85
CA VAL A 284 3.66 0.14 10.73
C VAL A 284 2.79 0.13 11.98
N PHE A 285 1.50 -0.18 11.84
CA PHE A 285 0.59 -0.34 12.97
C PHE A 285 1.03 -1.49 13.91
N LEU A 286 1.37 -2.67 13.40
CA LEU A 286 1.83 -3.78 14.24
C LEU A 286 3.15 -3.45 14.93
N LEU A 287 4.08 -2.79 14.21
CA LEU A 287 5.36 -2.36 14.75
C LEU A 287 5.17 -1.33 15.87
N TRP A 288 4.24 -0.39 15.70
CA TRP A 288 3.88 0.56 16.74
C TRP A 288 3.36 -0.15 18.00
N VAL A 289 2.43 -1.10 17.85
CA VAL A 289 1.93 -1.89 18.99
C VAL A 289 3.08 -2.65 19.66
N GLY A 290 3.90 -3.34 18.87
CA GLY A 290 5.00 -4.17 19.36
C GLY A 290 6.12 -3.40 20.07
N THR A 291 6.27 -2.10 19.79
CA THR A 291 7.34 -1.25 20.37
C THR A 291 6.86 -0.37 21.53
N ASN A 292 5.56 -0.34 21.84
CA ASN A 292 5.01 0.58 22.85
C ASN A 292 4.19 -0.12 23.95
N ALA A 293 3.75 -1.36 23.76
CA ALA A 293 2.92 -2.04 24.76
C ALA A 293 3.71 -2.58 25.96
N VAL A 294 3.47 -2.03 27.15
CA VAL A 294 4.18 -2.36 28.41
C VAL A 294 3.94 -3.80 28.86
N SER A 295 2.69 -4.22 28.91
CA SER A 295 2.29 -5.58 29.26
C SER A 295 1.00 -5.96 28.55
N MET A 296 0.72 -7.27 28.48
CA MET A 296 -0.55 -7.76 27.92
C MET A 296 -1.77 -7.29 28.72
N ALA A 297 -1.59 -7.02 30.02
CA ALA A 297 -2.63 -6.47 30.89
C ALA A 297 -2.85 -4.97 30.66
N ASP A 298 -1.78 -4.19 30.44
CA ASP A 298 -1.88 -2.77 30.08
C ASP A 298 -2.43 -2.58 28.65
N LEU A 299 -2.19 -3.54 27.74
CA LEU A 299 -2.82 -3.54 26.41
C LEU A 299 -4.35 -3.56 26.51
N ASN A 300 -4.90 -4.18 27.57
CA ASN A 300 -6.33 -4.27 27.82
C ASN A 300 -6.93 -3.04 28.51
N GLN A 301 -6.13 -2.22 29.18
CA GLN A 301 -6.62 -1.10 29.99
C GLN A 301 -6.29 0.28 29.38
N SER A 302 -5.21 0.37 28.60
CA SER A 302 -4.61 1.67 28.23
C SER A 302 -4.57 1.92 26.74
N TYR A 303 -4.60 0.84 25.97
CA TYR A 303 -4.64 0.89 24.52
C TYR A 303 -6.07 0.60 24.07
N VAL A 304 -6.47 1.11 22.89
CA VAL A 304 -7.71 0.66 22.24
C VAL A 304 -7.71 -0.87 22.30
N PRO A 305 -8.80 -1.57 22.72
CA PRO A 305 -8.80 -3.01 22.97
C PRO A 305 -8.39 -3.80 21.73
N PHE A 306 -7.10 -3.89 21.50
CA PHE A 306 -6.53 -4.43 20.29
C PHE A 306 -6.32 -5.92 20.55
N TRP A 307 -6.82 -6.71 19.61
CA TRP A 307 -6.43 -8.04 19.12
C TRP A 307 -5.76 -9.14 19.97
N THR A 308 -5.16 -8.94 21.13
CA THR A 308 -4.32 -10.00 21.75
C THR A 308 -5.00 -10.89 22.77
N THR A 309 -6.01 -10.38 23.48
CA THR A 309 -6.53 -11.05 24.70
C THR A 309 -7.98 -11.47 24.58
N ASN A 310 -8.73 -10.88 23.64
CA ASN A 310 -10.13 -11.22 23.39
C ASN A 310 -10.27 -11.90 22.03
N THR A 311 -10.74 -13.15 22.04
CA THR A 311 -11.05 -13.96 20.85
C THR A 311 -11.92 -13.18 19.86
N ARG A 312 -12.84 -12.35 20.35
CA ARG A 312 -13.66 -11.48 19.49
C ARG A 312 -12.83 -10.54 18.62
N GLY A 313 -11.79 -9.92 19.21
CA GLY A 313 -10.90 -9.01 18.49
C GLY A 313 -10.11 -9.71 17.40
N TRP A 314 -9.61 -10.93 17.67
CA TRP A 314 -8.92 -11.76 16.66
C TRP A 314 -9.81 -12.04 15.45
N PHE A 315 -11.03 -12.52 15.68
CA PHE A 315 -11.93 -12.86 14.59
C PHE A 315 -12.39 -11.62 13.81
N ALA A 316 -12.64 -10.49 14.49
CA ALA A 316 -12.99 -9.23 13.84
C ALA A 316 -11.85 -8.74 12.93
N PHE A 317 -10.60 -8.83 13.38
CA PHE A 317 -9.46 -8.37 12.61
C PHE A 317 -9.10 -9.32 11.46
N ILE A 318 -9.23 -10.64 11.66
CA ILE A 318 -9.10 -11.63 10.58
C ILE A 318 -10.17 -11.38 9.52
N ALA A 319 -11.42 -11.19 9.94
CA ALA A 319 -12.54 -10.85 9.06
C ALA A 319 -12.25 -9.59 8.23
N GLY A 320 -11.96 -8.47 8.87
CA GLY A 320 -11.73 -7.21 8.18
C GLY A 320 -10.44 -7.19 7.35
N MET A 321 -9.30 -7.38 8.02
CA MET A 321 -7.98 -7.11 7.42
C MET A 321 -7.44 -8.24 6.57
N PHE A 322 -7.83 -9.50 6.81
CA PHE A 322 -7.28 -10.65 6.08
C PHE A 322 -8.26 -11.28 5.09
N LEU A 323 -9.56 -11.03 5.23
CA LEU A 323 -10.59 -11.58 4.33
C LEU A 323 -11.28 -10.49 3.50
N ILE A 324 -11.90 -9.49 4.15
CA ILE A 324 -12.68 -8.46 3.44
C ILE A 324 -11.78 -7.54 2.61
N VAL A 325 -10.77 -6.91 3.23
CA VAL A 325 -9.89 -5.96 2.53
C VAL A 325 -9.12 -6.64 1.37
N PRO A 326 -8.43 -7.78 1.56
CA PRO A 326 -7.73 -8.43 0.46
C PRO A 326 -8.67 -8.97 -0.62
N GLY A 327 -9.82 -9.54 -0.23
CA GLY A 327 -10.83 -10.01 -1.19
C GLY A 327 -11.35 -8.89 -2.08
N GLN A 328 -11.63 -7.72 -1.50
CA GLN A 328 -12.05 -6.54 -2.26
C GLN A 328 -10.96 -6.04 -3.20
N LEU A 329 -9.73 -5.86 -2.70
CA LEU A 329 -8.61 -5.37 -3.51
C LEU A 329 -8.28 -6.33 -4.67
N ALA A 330 -8.35 -7.65 -4.43
CA ALA A 330 -8.09 -8.65 -5.46
C ALA A 330 -9.16 -8.62 -6.56
N MET A 331 -10.45 -8.57 -6.19
CA MET A 331 -11.54 -8.41 -7.16
C MET A 331 -11.39 -7.12 -7.97
N ASP A 332 -11.05 -6.03 -7.30
CA ASP A 332 -10.90 -4.74 -7.96
C ASP A 332 -9.70 -4.69 -8.91
N LEU A 333 -8.59 -5.34 -8.55
CA LEU A 333 -7.43 -5.52 -9.43
C LEU A 333 -7.79 -6.36 -10.65
N ALA A 334 -8.47 -7.49 -10.43
CA ALA A 334 -8.84 -8.41 -11.49
C ALA A 334 -9.75 -7.72 -12.51
N PHE A 335 -10.69 -6.91 -12.04
CA PHE A 335 -11.52 -6.07 -12.89
C PHE A 335 -10.71 -5.01 -13.64
N ASP A 336 -9.78 -4.30 -12.99
CA ASP A 336 -8.96 -3.23 -13.60
C ASP A 336 -8.01 -3.75 -14.69
N GLN A 337 -7.58 -5.02 -14.61
CA GLN A 337 -6.68 -5.64 -15.58
C GLN A 337 -7.43 -6.44 -16.66
N GLY A 338 -8.49 -7.16 -16.29
CA GLY A 338 -9.11 -8.16 -17.18
C GLY A 338 -10.38 -7.73 -17.92
N SER A 339 -11.11 -6.71 -17.47
CA SER A 339 -12.34 -6.32 -18.18
C SER A 339 -12.03 -5.66 -19.54
N LYS A 340 -12.95 -5.76 -20.51
CA LYS A 340 -12.89 -5.06 -21.80
C LYS A 340 -14.11 -4.15 -21.91
N PRO A 341 -14.00 -2.97 -22.54
CA PRO A 341 -15.12 -2.03 -22.63
C PRO A 341 -16.28 -2.64 -23.43
N VAL A 342 -17.50 -2.47 -22.92
CA VAL A 342 -18.73 -2.89 -23.61
C VAL A 342 -19.02 -1.87 -24.71
N VAL A 343 -18.97 -2.29 -25.98
CA VAL A 343 -19.20 -1.41 -27.13
C VAL A 343 -20.71 -1.17 -27.31
N PRO A 344 -21.19 0.07 -27.45
CA PRO A 344 -22.59 0.36 -27.71
C PRO A 344 -23.06 -0.33 -29.01
N GLY A 345 -24.10 -1.17 -28.92
CA GLY A 345 -24.62 -1.96 -30.05
C GLY A 345 -24.40 -3.47 -29.92
N PHE A 346 -23.49 -3.89 -29.03
CA PHE A 346 -23.29 -5.30 -28.66
C PHE A 346 -23.79 -5.52 -27.23
N LYS A 347 -25.10 -5.73 -27.09
CA LYS A 347 -25.75 -5.94 -25.78
C LYS A 347 -25.29 -7.20 -25.03
N ASP A 348 -24.52 -8.09 -25.68
CA ASP A 348 -24.22 -9.44 -25.13
C ASP A 348 -22.74 -9.87 -25.11
N THR A 349 -21.78 -9.04 -25.50
CA THR A 349 -20.39 -9.54 -25.66
C THR A 349 -19.39 -8.90 -24.71
N TYR A 350 -19.06 -9.71 -23.69
CA TYR A 350 -18.00 -9.61 -22.69
C TYR A 350 -18.34 -8.84 -21.39
N VAL A 351 -19.33 -9.39 -20.68
CA VAL A 351 -19.36 -9.30 -19.20
C VAL A 351 -18.08 -9.94 -18.68
N TYR A 352 -17.29 -9.21 -17.89
CA TYR A 352 -16.15 -9.77 -17.16
C TYR A 352 -16.61 -11.01 -16.40
N LYS A 353 -16.03 -12.18 -16.72
CA LYS A 353 -16.39 -13.45 -16.08
C LYS A 353 -15.56 -13.59 -14.81
N LEU A 354 -16.24 -13.73 -13.67
CA LEU A 354 -15.67 -14.13 -12.37
C LEU A 354 -15.21 -15.60 -12.40
N ASN A 355 -14.32 -15.96 -13.32
CA ASN A 355 -13.84 -17.33 -13.48
C ASN A 355 -12.45 -17.56 -12.88
N GLY A 356 -11.77 -16.52 -12.40
CA GLY A 356 -10.44 -16.65 -11.78
C GLY A 356 -9.29 -16.72 -12.78
N ASP A 357 -9.60 -16.68 -14.08
CA ASP A 357 -8.61 -16.89 -15.13
C ASP A 357 -7.74 -15.63 -15.33
N THR A 358 -8.26 -14.44 -14.98
CA THR A 358 -7.52 -13.17 -15.08
C THR A 358 -6.45 -13.10 -14.00
N PHE A 359 -6.81 -13.38 -12.75
CA PHE A 359 -5.88 -13.35 -11.63
C PHE A 359 -4.90 -14.52 -11.70
N ALA A 360 -5.32 -15.68 -12.23
CA ALA A 360 -4.43 -16.80 -12.51
C ALA A 360 -3.37 -16.44 -13.56
N ALA A 361 -3.77 -15.78 -14.66
CA ALA A 361 -2.84 -15.29 -15.68
C ALA A 361 -1.86 -14.26 -15.10
N LEU A 362 -2.36 -13.27 -14.34
CA LEU A 362 -1.51 -12.28 -13.65
C LEU A 362 -0.55 -12.92 -12.64
N ALA A 363 -1.01 -13.90 -11.88
CA ALA A 363 -0.18 -14.60 -10.90
C ALA A 363 0.93 -15.43 -11.58
N GLN A 364 0.61 -16.06 -12.72
CA GLN A 364 1.60 -16.78 -13.55
C GLN A 364 2.60 -15.82 -14.22
N GLU A 365 2.14 -14.66 -14.68
CA GLU A 365 2.98 -13.69 -15.39
C GLU A 365 3.91 -12.91 -14.45
N HIS A 366 3.48 -12.62 -13.22
CA HIS A 366 4.17 -11.66 -12.34
C HIS A 366 4.64 -12.20 -10.99
N LEU A 367 4.10 -13.31 -10.47
CA LEU A 367 4.29 -13.68 -9.05
C LEU A 367 5.04 -14.99 -8.80
N SER A 368 4.89 -16.06 -9.59
CA SER A 368 5.68 -17.30 -9.30
C SER A 368 5.68 -18.40 -10.37
N GLN A 369 6.68 -19.29 -10.29
CA GLN A 369 6.72 -20.62 -10.93
C GLN A 369 5.78 -21.66 -10.30
N PHE A 370 5.05 -21.31 -9.23
CA PHE A 370 4.13 -22.21 -8.53
C PHE A 370 2.70 -22.09 -9.08
N ASP A 371 1.99 -23.21 -9.17
CA ASP A 371 0.58 -23.25 -9.60
C ASP A 371 -0.35 -22.72 -8.50
N LEU A 372 -0.52 -21.38 -8.51
CA LEU A 372 -1.40 -20.64 -7.58
C LEU A 372 -2.82 -20.46 -8.14
N VAL A 373 -3.20 -21.16 -9.21
CA VAL A 373 -4.46 -20.97 -9.93
C VAL A 373 -5.68 -21.13 -9.02
N TRP A 374 -5.65 -22.07 -8.06
CA TRP A 374 -6.75 -22.26 -7.13
C TRP A 374 -6.89 -21.10 -6.12
N ILE A 375 -5.78 -20.52 -5.64
CA ILE A 375 -5.79 -19.36 -4.74
C ILE A 375 -6.28 -18.12 -5.51
N ALA A 376 -5.80 -17.95 -6.74
CA ALA A 376 -6.25 -16.89 -7.64
C ALA A 376 -7.77 -16.95 -7.88
N ARG A 377 -8.32 -18.16 -8.10
CA ARG A 377 -9.77 -18.38 -8.23
C ARG A 377 -10.55 -18.01 -6.97
N TRP A 378 -10.04 -18.31 -5.79
CA TRP A 378 -10.67 -17.89 -4.53
C TRP A 378 -10.64 -16.37 -4.35
N LEU A 379 -9.52 -15.72 -4.69
CA LEU A 379 -9.33 -14.27 -4.56
C LEU A 379 -10.13 -13.45 -5.58
N GLU A 380 -10.36 -13.98 -6.78
CA GLU A 380 -11.17 -13.32 -7.81
C GLU A 380 -12.69 -13.46 -7.56
N THR A 381 -13.10 -14.24 -6.55
CA THR A 381 -14.53 -14.44 -6.22
C THR A 381 -14.96 -13.60 -5.00
N PRO A 382 -16.25 -13.23 -4.91
CA PRO A 382 -16.77 -12.55 -3.72
C PRO A 382 -16.79 -13.43 -2.46
N LEU A 383 -16.36 -14.69 -2.56
CA LEU A 383 -16.42 -15.67 -1.49
C LEU A 383 -15.55 -15.26 -0.30
N LEU A 384 -14.30 -14.84 -0.53
CA LEU A 384 -13.38 -14.47 0.55
C LEU A 384 -13.94 -13.29 1.37
N GLY A 385 -14.39 -12.25 0.67
CA GLY A 385 -15.02 -11.09 1.29
C GLY A 385 -16.32 -11.44 2.01
N SER A 386 -17.16 -12.30 1.42
CA SER A 386 -18.41 -12.75 2.04
C SER A 386 -18.18 -13.57 3.32
N ILE A 387 -17.20 -14.48 3.31
CA ILE A 387 -16.78 -15.24 4.50
C ILE A 387 -16.31 -14.27 5.58
N GLY A 388 -15.50 -13.26 5.21
CA GLY A 388 -15.05 -12.23 6.14
C GLY A 388 -16.23 -11.49 6.78
N TRP A 389 -17.21 -11.03 6.01
CA TRP A 389 -18.40 -10.38 6.54
C TRP A 389 -19.24 -11.27 7.45
N PHE A 390 -19.43 -12.55 7.09
CA PHE A 390 -20.13 -13.51 7.96
C PHE A 390 -19.38 -13.74 9.26
N LEU A 391 -18.06 -13.87 9.20
CA LEU A 391 -17.20 -13.99 10.37
C LEU A 391 -17.33 -12.74 11.26
N MET A 392 -17.30 -11.55 10.66
CA MET A 392 -17.50 -10.27 11.35
C MET A 392 -18.84 -10.22 12.08
N GLY A 393 -19.92 -10.70 11.46
CA GLY A 393 -21.24 -10.80 12.08
C GLY A 393 -21.26 -11.75 13.29
N ILE A 394 -20.66 -12.93 13.16
CA ILE A 394 -20.57 -13.93 14.23
C ILE A 394 -19.71 -13.42 15.40
N CYS A 395 -18.72 -12.56 15.15
CA CYS A 395 -17.89 -11.95 16.20
C CYS A 395 -18.72 -11.23 17.27
N SER A 396 -19.88 -10.67 16.91
CA SER A 396 -20.76 -9.98 17.86
C SER A 396 -21.24 -10.87 19.02
N PHE A 397 -21.22 -12.21 18.85
CA PHE A 397 -21.61 -13.19 19.87
C PHE A 397 -20.43 -13.71 20.71
N MET A 398 -19.20 -13.27 20.45
CA MET A 398 -18.02 -13.74 21.18
C MET A 398 -17.73 -12.91 22.46
N PRO A 399 -17.20 -13.53 23.53
CA PRO A 399 -16.94 -14.97 23.69
C PRO A 399 -18.25 -15.77 23.83
N PHE A 400 -18.30 -16.93 23.18
CA PHE A 400 -19.46 -17.82 23.25
C PHE A 400 -19.71 -18.21 24.72
N GLY A 401 -20.94 -18.02 25.19
CA GLY A 401 -21.40 -18.54 26.48
C GLY A 401 -21.34 -17.61 27.69
N VAL A 402 -20.99 -16.31 27.56
CA VAL A 402 -20.80 -15.43 28.74
C VAL A 402 -21.90 -14.36 28.94
N LYS A 403 -22.77 -14.07 27.96
CA LYS A 403 -23.91 -13.14 28.13
C LYS A 403 -25.13 -13.49 27.27
N GLU A 404 -26.31 -13.12 27.75
CA GLU A 404 -27.60 -13.25 27.05
C GLU A 404 -27.52 -12.66 25.63
N PRO A 405 -28.15 -13.31 24.64
CA PRO A 405 -28.20 -12.80 23.28
C PRO A 405 -29.03 -11.50 23.25
N THR A 406 -28.39 -10.37 22.99
CA THR A 406 -29.05 -9.05 22.94
C THR A 406 -29.53 -8.73 21.52
N PHE A 407 -30.56 -7.89 21.41
CA PHE A 407 -31.04 -7.38 20.13
C PHE A 407 -29.93 -6.71 19.29
N GLN A 408 -29.00 -6.00 19.95
CA GLN A 408 -27.85 -5.35 19.32
C GLN A 408 -26.94 -6.35 18.58
N LYS A 409 -26.68 -7.54 19.15
CA LYS A 409 -25.85 -8.58 18.53
C LYS A 409 -26.51 -9.18 17.30
N PHE A 410 -27.80 -9.50 17.39
CA PHE A 410 -28.57 -9.95 16.24
C PHE A 410 -28.64 -8.92 15.13
N LEU A 411 -28.84 -7.65 15.48
CA LEU A 411 -28.86 -6.55 14.51
C LEU A 411 -27.50 -6.41 13.80
N THR A 412 -26.40 -6.42 14.56
CA THR A 412 -25.04 -6.37 13.99
C THR A 412 -24.79 -7.54 13.04
N MET A 413 -25.12 -8.77 13.46
CA MET A 413 -24.98 -9.95 12.60
C MET A 413 -25.81 -9.84 11.32
N PHE A 414 -27.08 -9.45 11.44
CA PHE A 414 -27.97 -9.30 10.29
C PHE A 414 -27.43 -8.29 9.29
N ILE A 415 -26.94 -7.13 9.76
CA ILE A 415 -26.36 -6.11 8.88
C ILE A 415 -25.09 -6.65 8.21
N CYS A 416 -24.18 -7.29 8.95
CA CYS A 416 -22.99 -7.92 8.38
C CYS A 416 -23.34 -8.99 7.31
N PHE A 417 -24.47 -9.70 7.46
CA PHE A 417 -24.90 -10.70 6.49
C PHE A 417 -25.59 -10.07 5.26
N ALA A 418 -26.19 -8.90 5.43
CA ALA A 418 -26.80 -8.13 4.35
C ALA A 418 -25.77 -7.40 3.48
N VAL A 419 -24.59 -7.04 4.01
CA VAL A 419 -23.57 -6.32 3.23
C VAL A 419 -23.06 -7.11 2.02
N PRO A 420 -22.65 -8.39 2.12
CA PRO A 420 -22.14 -9.15 0.98
C PRO A 420 -23.05 -9.21 -0.25
N PRO A 421 -24.35 -9.57 -0.15
CA PRO A 421 -25.21 -9.59 -1.33
C PRO A 421 -25.39 -8.20 -1.94
N VAL A 422 -25.50 -7.14 -1.12
CA VAL A 422 -25.61 -5.77 -1.65
C VAL A 422 -24.31 -5.33 -2.34
N HIS A 423 -23.17 -5.53 -1.68
CA HIS A 423 -21.88 -5.06 -2.17
C HIS A 423 -21.40 -5.89 -3.37
N TYR A 424 -21.30 -7.21 -3.22
CA TYR A 424 -20.67 -8.06 -4.22
C TYR A 424 -21.60 -8.48 -5.36
N VAL A 425 -22.89 -8.72 -5.08
CA VAL A 425 -23.82 -9.23 -6.11
C VAL A 425 -24.49 -8.08 -6.85
N LEU A 426 -24.92 -7.03 -6.14
CA LEU A 426 -25.72 -5.96 -6.71
C LEU A 426 -24.85 -4.77 -7.14
N LEU A 427 -24.08 -4.18 -6.22
CA LEU A 427 -23.28 -2.98 -6.48
C LEU A 427 -22.12 -3.25 -7.45
N THR A 428 -21.29 -4.27 -7.18
CA THR A 428 -20.16 -4.62 -8.05
C THR A 428 -20.62 -5.00 -9.46
N SER A 429 -21.71 -5.77 -9.60
CA SER A 429 -22.20 -6.16 -10.92
C SER A 429 -22.77 -4.99 -11.72
N ALA A 430 -23.43 -4.02 -11.06
CA ALA A 430 -23.91 -2.80 -11.70
C ALA A 430 -22.73 -1.94 -12.18
N PHE A 431 -21.70 -1.79 -11.35
CA PHE A 431 -20.47 -1.09 -11.72
C PHE A 431 -19.80 -1.72 -12.95
N TRP A 432 -19.65 -3.04 -12.97
CA TRP A 432 -18.97 -3.74 -14.06
C TRP A 432 -19.74 -3.69 -15.37
N ARG A 433 -21.07 -3.59 -15.30
CA ARG A 433 -21.95 -3.36 -16.45
C ARG A 433 -21.96 -1.90 -16.93
N SER A 434 -21.26 -0.99 -16.25
CA SER A 434 -21.31 0.45 -16.51
C SER A 434 -22.75 1.00 -16.42
N ASP A 435 -23.57 0.45 -15.53
CA ASP A 435 -24.94 0.94 -15.27
C ASP A 435 -24.92 1.95 -14.12
N ALA A 436 -24.83 3.23 -14.46
CA ALA A 436 -24.75 4.33 -13.49
C ALA A 436 -25.98 4.38 -12.57
N VAL A 437 -27.18 4.16 -13.10
CA VAL A 437 -28.44 4.29 -12.35
C VAL A 437 -28.57 3.14 -11.35
N GLU A 438 -28.28 1.91 -11.79
CA GLU A 438 -28.30 0.75 -10.90
C GLU A 438 -27.18 0.84 -9.85
N TYR A 439 -26.00 1.34 -10.23
CA TYR A 439 -24.88 1.55 -9.33
C TYR A 439 -25.19 2.55 -8.21
N GLU A 440 -25.68 3.75 -8.54
CA GLU A 440 -26.01 4.78 -7.55
C GLU A 440 -27.08 4.32 -6.54
N LYS A 441 -28.09 3.59 -7.03
CA LYS A 441 -29.13 2.98 -6.20
C LYS A 441 -28.51 2.04 -5.16
N TRP A 442 -27.72 1.06 -5.60
CA TRP A 442 -27.14 0.08 -4.68
C TRP A 442 -26.02 0.66 -3.81
N LEU A 443 -25.32 1.69 -4.28
CA LEU A 443 -24.31 2.40 -3.49
C LEU A 443 -24.96 3.07 -2.28
N SER A 444 -26.12 3.69 -2.48
CA SER A 444 -26.90 4.31 -1.39
C SER A 444 -27.36 3.28 -0.36
N VAL A 445 -27.80 2.09 -0.81
CA VAL A 445 -28.16 0.98 0.09
C VAL A 445 -26.95 0.48 0.87
N TYR A 446 -25.82 0.29 0.20
CA TYR A 446 -24.56 -0.11 0.84
C TYR A 446 -24.11 0.91 1.90
N PHE A 447 -24.14 2.20 1.59
CA PHE A 447 -23.82 3.26 2.55
C PHE A 447 -24.76 3.23 3.75
N GLY A 448 -26.06 3.05 3.51
CA GLY A 448 -27.06 2.88 4.56
C GLY A 448 -26.75 1.70 5.49
N LEU A 449 -26.37 0.55 4.93
CA LEU A 449 -25.96 -0.64 5.70
C LEU A 449 -24.69 -0.37 6.53
N MET A 450 -23.69 0.30 5.96
CA MET A 450 -22.45 0.63 6.67
C MET A 450 -22.70 1.60 7.84
N VAL A 451 -23.54 2.63 7.64
CA VAL A 451 -23.92 3.53 8.74
C VAL A 451 -24.74 2.80 9.80
N ALA A 452 -25.70 1.96 9.39
CA ALA A 452 -26.47 1.13 10.32
C ALA A 452 -25.56 0.20 11.14
N LEU A 453 -24.51 -0.36 10.52
CA LEU A 453 -23.52 -1.18 11.21
C LEU A 453 -22.78 -0.37 12.28
N ALA A 454 -22.30 0.83 11.95
CA ALA A 454 -21.62 1.69 12.94
C ALA A 454 -22.53 2.02 14.13
N ILE A 455 -23.80 2.33 13.87
CA ILE A 455 -24.78 2.57 14.93
C ILE A 455 -24.96 1.31 15.77
N ALA A 456 -25.19 0.14 15.15
CA ALA A 456 -25.39 -1.12 15.85
C ALA A 456 -24.19 -1.50 16.72
N ILE A 457 -22.97 -1.25 16.24
CA ILE A 457 -21.73 -1.48 17.00
C ILE A 457 -21.69 -0.58 18.25
N GLY A 458 -22.02 0.70 18.09
CA GLY A 458 -21.82 1.70 19.13
C GLY A 458 -22.91 1.85 20.19
N ILE A 459 -24.04 1.12 20.09
CA ILE A 459 -25.15 1.23 21.07
C ILE A 459 -24.67 1.01 22.52
N SER A 460 -23.70 0.13 22.73
CA SER A 460 -23.23 -0.26 24.07
C SER A 460 -22.11 0.62 24.64
N SER A 461 -21.39 1.36 23.80
CA SER A 461 -20.18 2.10 24.22
C SER A 461 -19.95 3.34 23.35
N LYS A 462 -19.76 4.50 24.01
CA LYS A 462 -19.45 5.78 23.35
C LYS A 462 -18.17 5.70 22.50
N ILE A 463 -17.16 4.96 22.97
CA ILE A 463 -15.91 4.79 22.23
C ILE A 463 -16.10 3.87 21.03
N SER A 464 -16.83 2.76 21.19
CA SER A 464 -17.15 1.88 20.08
C SER A 464 -17.96 2.62 19.01
N PHE A 465 -18.89 3.49 19.42
CA PHE A 465 -19.63 4.37 18.51
C PHE A 465 -18.69 5.35 17.78
N LEU A 466 -17.80 6.04 18.49
CA LEU A 466 -16.86 6.98 17.88
C LEU A 466 -15.93 6.28 16.87
N LEU A 467 -15.35 5.14 17.25
CA LEU A 467 -14.43 4.37 16.41
C LEU A 467 -15.13 3.78 15.19
N SER A 468 -16.33 3.24 15.35
CA SER A 468 -17.09 2.66 14.23
C SER A 468 -17.60 3.74 13.27
N LEU A 469 -18.05 4.89 13.77
CA LEU A 469 -18.51 5.99 12.93
C LEU A 469 -17.35 6.59 12.12
N ILE A 470 -16.22 6.88 12.76
CA ILE A 470 -15.02 7.36 12.06
C ILE A 470 -14.51 6.28 11.11
N GLY A 471 -14.48 5.01 11.53
CA GLY A 471 -14.06 3.89 10.71
C GLY A 471 -14.88 3.75 9.43
N VAL A 472 -16.21 3.76 9.54
CA VAL A 472 -17.10 3.74 8.38
C VAL A 472 -16.94 4.99 7.52
N ALA A 473 -16.85 6.18 8.11
CA ALA A 473 -16.63 7.40 7.34
C ALA A 473 -15.34 7.35 6.51
N LEU A 474 -14.25 6.82 7.09
CA LEU A 474 -12.97 6.62 6.40
C LEU A 474 -13.05 5.53 5.32
N ILE A 475 -13.74 4.41 5.58
CA ILE A 475 -13.98 3.35 4.58
C ILE A 475 -14.69 3.94 3.35
N LEU A 476 -15.82 4.62 3.58
CA LEU A 476 -16.63 5.18 2.49
C LEU A 476 -15.91 6.33 1.76
N SER A 477 -15.20 7.19 2.51
CA SER A 477 -14.39 8.26 1.92
C SER A 477 -13.22 7.71 1.10
N GLY A 478 -12.57 6.65 1.60
CA GLY A 478 -11.49 5.96 0.91
C GLY A 478 -11.95 5.32 -0.40
N GLN A 479 -13.04 4.55 -0.36
CA GLN A 479 -13.65 3.95 -1.55
C GLN A 479 -14.08 5.00 -2.56
N ARG A 480 -14.70 6.09 -2.11
CA ARG A 480 -15.09 7.20 -2.99
C ARG A 480 -13.86 7.83 -3.63
N LYS A 481 -12.84 8.20 -2.84
CA LYS A 481 -11.64 8.84 -3.36
C LYS A 481 -10.93 7.97 -4.40
N ASP A 482 -10.80 6.69 -4.10
CA ASP A 482 -10.23 5.71 -5.00
C ASP A 482 -11.04 5.59 -6.30
N PHE A 483 -12.36 5.45 -6.20
CA PHE A 483 -13.27 5.32 -7.34
C PHE A 483 -13.32 6.54 -8.26
N TYR A 484 -13.30 7.75 -7.70
CA TYR A 484 -13.43 8.97 -8.49
C TYR A 484 -12.12 9.43 -9.13
N ASP A 485 -11.01 9.32 -8.39
CA ASP A 485 -9.79 10.05 -8.75
C ASP A 485 -8.60 9.15 -9.09
N GLU A 486 -8.52 7.95 -8.51
CA GLU A 486 -7.24 7.22 -8.42
C GLU A 486 -7.23 5.91 -9.21
N ARG A 487 -8.37 5.22 -9.28
CA ARG A 487 -8.53 3.91 -9.93
C ARG A 487 -8.51 4.00 -11.45
N LYS A 488 -8.07 2.91 -12.11
CA LYS A 488 -7.98 2.78 -13.57
C LYS A 488 -9.36 2.74 -14.20
N ARG A 489 -10.24 1.91 -13.64
CA ARG A 489 -11.67 1.84 -14.00
C ARG A 489 -12.46 2.34 -12.81
N GLY A 490 -12.86 3.60 -12.86
CA GLY A 490 -13.57 4.29 -11.79
C GLY A 490 -14.77 5.05 -12.35
N THR A 491 -14.90 6.32 -12.00
CA THR A 491 -16.02 7.16 -12.46
C THR A 491 -16.10 7.26 -13.98
N LEU A 492 -14.98 7.47 -14.69
CA LEU A 492 -14.98 7.55 -16.15
C LEU A 492 -15.46 6.26 -16.83
N TRP A 493 -15.27 5.11 -16.18
CA TRP A 493 -15.81 3.84 -16.67
C TRP A 493 -17.34 3.81 -16.58
N LEU A 494 -17.90 4.45 -15.56
CA LEU A 494 -19.34 4.47 -15.29
C LEU A 494 -20.07 5.57 -16.08
N THR A 495 -19.42 6.71 -16.32
CA THR A 495 -20.08 7.91 -16.85
C THR A 495 -19.76 8.21 -18.31
N ALA A 496 -18.63 7.74 -18.84
CA ALA A 496 -18.26 8.00 -20.23
C ALA A 496 -18.99 7.05 -21.19
N SER A 497 -19.34 7.55 -22.37
CA SER A 497 -19.89 6.76 -23.47
C SER A 497 -19.04 6.97 -24.73
N PRO A 498 -18.22 5.98 -25.15
CA PRO A 498 -18.06 4.65 -24.57
C PRO A 498 -17.34 4.66 -23.20
N PRO A 499 -17.43 3.59 -22.39
CA PRO A 499 -16.69 3.48 -21.14
C PRO A 499 -15.18 3.69 -21.34
N THR A 500 -14.59 4.61 -20.60
CA THR A 500 -13.17 4.97 -20.73
C THR A 500 -12.39 4.73 -19.45
N MET A 501 -11.09 4.50 -19.59
CA MET A 501 -10.18 4.35 -18.44
C MET A 501 -9.66 5.72 -17.98
N ASN A 502 -9.33 5.82 -16.70
CA ASN A 502 -8.64 6.98 -16.15
C ASN A 502 -7.29 7.17 -16.85
N PRO A 503 -7.02 8.34 -17.46
CA PRO A 503 -5.75 8.59 -18.12
C PRO A 503 -4.59 8.72 -17.13
N ASN A 504 -4.86 9.01 -15.85
CA ASN A 504 -3.84 9.26 -14.83
C ASN A 504 -4.11 8.48 -13.53
N PRO A 505 -4.09 7.13 -13.58
CA PRO A 505 -4.22 6.32 -12.39
C PRO A 505 -3.11 6.62 -11.36
N GLN A 506 -3.44 6.50 -10.07
CA GLN A 506 -2.53 6.83 -8.97
C GLN A 506 -2.37 5.64 -8.03
N VAL A 507 -1.14 5.09 -7.96
CA VAL A 507 -0.81 4.01 -7.01
C VAL A 507 -0.67 4.54 -5.59
N PHE A 508 -0.06 5.71 -5.43
CA PHE A 508 0.05 6.41 -4.14
C PHE A 508 -1.11 7.40 -3.93
N GLY A 509 -2.34 6.92 -4.10
CA GLY A 509 -3.58 7.65 -3.83
C GLY A 509 -3.92 7.76 -2.33
N LEU A 510 -4.82 8.66 -1.94
CA LEU A 510 -5.30 8.73 -0.54
C LEU A 510 -6.43 7.73 -0.26
N GLY A 511 -7.09 7.20 -1.29
CA GLY A 511 -8.24 6.32 -1.15
C GLY A 511 -7.94 5.04 -0.37
N GLN A 512 -6.91 4.30 -0.79
CA GLN A 512 -6.51 3.05 -0.12
C GLN A 512 -6.06 3.25 1.33
N PRO A 513 -5.19 4.24 1.67
CA PRO A 513 -4.87 4.52 3.06
C PRO A 513 -6.08 4.81 3.94
N LEU A 514 -7.01 5.66 3.48
CA LEU A 514 -8.23 5.96 4.23
C LEU A 514 -9.09 4.70 4.43
N TYR A 515 -9.21 3.88 3.38
CA TYR A 515 -9.94 2.62 3.42
C TYR A 515 -9.37 1.65 4.48
N ILE A 516 -8.05 1.44 4.46
CA ILE A 516 -7.34 0.54 5.37
C ILE A 516 -7.42 1.03 6.82
N ILE A 517 -7.20 2.33 7.06
CA ILE A 517 -7.30 2.93 8.41
C ILE A 517 -8.74 2.80 8.92
N GLY A 518 -9.73 3.05 8.06
CA GLY A 518 -11.13 2.89 8.41
C GLY A 518 -11.48 1.47 8.83
N TRP A 519 -10.93 0.47 8.14
CA TRP A 519 -11.08 -0.94 8.54
C TRP A 519 -10.40 -1.28 9.86
N ILE A 520 -9.19 -0.77 10.11
CA ILE A 520 -8.51 -0.95 11.42
C ILE A 520 -9.40 -0.38 12.54
N MET A 521 -9.97 0.82 12.34
CA MET A 521 -10.85 1.45 13.31
C MET A 521 -12.17 0.69 13.51
N LEU A 522 -12.79 0.21 12.43
CA LEU A 522 -14.02 -0.57 12.50
C LEU A 522 -13.79 -1.92 13.20
N CYS A 523 -12.68 -2.60 12.90
CA CYS A 523 -12.30 -3.84 13.59
C CYS A 523 -12.05 -3.60 15.08
N ALA A 524 -11.41 -2.47 15.43
CA ALA A 524 -11.20 -2.07 16.81
C ALA A 524 -12.52 -1.70 17.52
N ALA A 525 -13.48 -1.07 16.85
CA ALA A 525 -14.79 -0.84 17.41
C ALA A 525 -15.53 -2.17 17.67
N MET A 526 -15.40 -3.11 16.72
CA MET A 526 -15.96 -4.46 16.81
C MET A 526 -15.28 -5.34 17.85
N SER A 527 -14.10 -5.02 18.38
CA SER A 527 -13.47 -5.78 19.47
C SER A 527 -14.00 -5.38 20.85
N ILE A 528 -14.56 -4.17 20.98
CA ILE A 528 -15.12 -3.64 22.23
C ILE A 528 -16.43 -4.39 22.57
N PRO A 529 -16.61 -4.88 23.82
CA PRO A 529 -17.81 -5.60 24.21
C PRO A 529 -19.13 -4.90 23.85
N MET A 530 -20.08 -5.70 23.35
CA MET A 530 -21.46 -5.30 23.00
C MET A 530 -22.42 -5.79 24.07
#